data_AF-A0A6J1BT50-F1
#
_entry.id   AF-A0A6J1BT50-F1
#
_cell.length_a   1.000
_cell.length_b   1.000
_cell.length_c   1.000
_cell.angle_alpha   90.00
_cell.angle_beta   90.00
_cell.angle_gamma   90.00
#
_symmetry.space_group_name_H-M   'P 1'
#
loop_
_entity.id
_entity.type
_entity.pdbx_description
1 polymer ?
#
loop_
_entity_poly.entity_id
_entity_poly.type
_entity_poly.pdbx_seq_one_letter_code
_entity_poly.pdbx_strand_id
1 'polypeptide(L)'
;MTSITLEELHLYHSIDREIFSRLLLKLSRDAAESLLVVSLWLWLEEQGFTNFIFRIMPLSNPLLNALANEAVLCLGCLDSSNHGGRPHPTVLPITSTAAGKEIPVQMFVQNRFRAISGVKYFLTNVCARVFADILEAVLGGTDSQSNEGLIIDGFPHPTFGSIAVVPKSLDHN
;
A
#
# COMPACT_ATOMS: atom_id res chain seq x y z
N MET A 1 -20.93 -21.79 1.59
CA MET A 1 -20.27 -20.45 1.60
C MET A 1 -19.62 -20.30 0.25
N THR A 2 -20.06 -19.33 -0.55
CA THR A 2 -19.43 -19.04 -1.85
C THR A 2 -18.06 -18.42 -1.60
N SER A 3 -16.99 -19.12 -1.96
CA SER A 3 -15.64 -18.59 -1.98
C SER A 3 -15.53 -17.62 -3.16
N ILE A 4 -15.12 -16.37 -2.89
CA ILE A 4 -14.80 -15.39 -3.94
C ILE A 4 -13.57 -15.88 -4.70
N THR A 5 -13.63 -15.87 -6.03
CA THR A 5 -12.49 -16.27 -6.88
C THR A 5 -11.42 -15.18 -6.91
N LEU A 6 -10.19 -15.53 -7.31
CA LEU A 6 -9.12 -14.53 -7.46
C LEU A 6 -9.46 -13.49 -8.54
N GLU A 7 -10.14 -13.90 -9.62
CA GLU A 7 -10.58 -13.00 -10.69
C GLU A 7 -11.63 -11.99 -10.21
N GLU A 8 -12.61 -12.44 -9.43
CA GLU A 8 -13.61 -11.56 -8.81
C GLU A 8 -12.94 -10.58 -7.84
N LEU A 9 -11.95 -11.05 -7.08
CA LEU A 9 -11.16 -10.19 -6.19
C LEU A 9 -10.35 -9.15 -6.97
N HIS A 10 -9.74 -9.53 -8.09
CA HIS A 10 -9.03 -8.61 -8.97
C HIS A 10 -9.96 -7.57 -9.60
N LEU A 11 -11.17 -7.98 -10.01
CA LEU A 11 -12.16 -7.06 -10.55
C LEU A 11 -12.62 -6.05 -9.49
N TYR A 12 -12.88 -6.52 -8.28
CA TYR A 12 -13.27 -5.67 -7.15
C TYR A 12 -12.18 -4.64 -6.82
N HIS A 13 -10.90 -5.05 -6.84
CA HIS A 13 -9.76 -4.19 -6.58
C HIS A 13 -9.13 -3.60 -7.85
N SER A 14 -9.87 -3.48 -8.94
CA SER A 14 -9.33 -3.03 -10.24
C SER A 14 -8.68 -1.63 -10.16
N ILE A 15 -9.30 -0.71 -9.43
CA ILE A 15 -8.75 0.65 -9.22
C ILE A 15 -7.47 0.58 -8.37
N ASP A 16 -7.45 -0.25 -7.33
CA ASP A 16 -6.28 -0.40 -6.45
C ASP A 16 -5.11 -1.04 -7.19
N ARG A 17 -5.40 -2.01 -8.07
CA ARG A 17 -4.42 -2.65 -8.95
C ARG A 17 -3.84 -1.67 -9.96
N GLU A 18 -4.67 -0.81 -10.54
CA GLU A 18 -4.22 0.23 -11.47
C GLU A 18 -3.32 1.25 -10.77
N ILE A 19 -3.68 1.73 -9.56
CA ILE A 19 -2.86 2.72 -8.86
C ILE A 19 -1.51 2.11 -8.47
N PHE A 20 -1.51 0.86 -8.00
CA PHE A 20 -0.29 0.12 -7.67
C PHE A 20 0.60 -0.07 -8.90
N SER A 21 0.01 -0.46 -10.03
CA SER A 21 0.72 -0.59 -11.31
C SER A 21 1.34 0.73 -11.75
N ARG A 22 0.64 1.86 -11.56
CA ARG A 22 1.19 3.19 -11.86
C ARG A 22 2.38 3.54 -10.98
N LEU A 23 2.36 3.20 -9.69
CA LEU A 23 3.50 3.43 -8.79
C LEU A 23 4.76 2.68 -9.27
N LEU A 24 4.63 1.41 -9.64
CA LEU A 24 5.76 0.60 -10.08
C LEU A 24 6.21 0.95 -11.50
N LEU A 25 5.27 0.95 -12.45
CA LEU A 25 5.60 0.97 -13.89
C LEU A 25 5.80 2.39 -14.44
N LYS A 26 5.13 3.40 -13.86
CA LYS A 26 5.19 4.78 -14.37
C LYS A 26 6.04 5.70 -13.49
N LEU A 27 6.09 5.43 -12.19
CA LEU A 27 6.87 6.23 -11.24
C LEU A 27 8.16 5.53 -10.80
N SER A 28 8.36 4.26 -11.17
CA SER A 28 9.54 3.47 -10.82
C SER A 28 9.83 3.45 -9.32
N ARG A 29 8.76 3.43 -8.51
CA ARG A 29 8.88 3.31 -7.05
C ARG A 29 9.24 1.88 -6.67
N ASP A 30 9.88 1.76 -5.51
CA ASP A 30 10.20 0.48 -4.90
C ASP A 30 8.93 -0.34 -4.60
N ALA A 31 9.05 -1.67 -4.72
CA ALA A 31 7.92 -2.59 -4.56
C ALA A 31 7.43 -2.66 -3.12
N ALA A 32 8.34 -2.75 -2.13
CA ALA A 32 7.96 -2.77 -0.73
C ALA A 32 7.34 -1.45 -0.29
N GLU A 33 7.94 -0.33 -0.69
CA GLU A 33 7.41 0.99 -0.40
C GLU A 33 6.02 1.18 -1.01
N SER A 34 5.82 0.79 -2.28
CA SER A 34 4.53 0.92 -2.97
C SER A 34 3.45 0.05 -2.32
N LEU A 35 3.81 -1.15 -1.84
CA LEU A 35 2.89 -2.01 -1.09
C LEU A 35 2.39 -1.33 0.18
N LEU A 36 3.30 -0.74 0.95
CA LEU A 36 2.95 -0.02 2.19
C LEU A 36 2.13 1.24 1.91
N VAL A 37 2.46 1.97 0.84
CA VAL A 37 1.72 3.18 0.43
C VAL A 37 0.27 2.85 0.08
N VAL A 38 0.02 1.84 -0.76
CA VAL A 38 -1.37 1.45 -1.11
C VAL A 38 -2.10 0.86 0.09
N SER A 39 -1.41 0.10 0.94
CA SER A 39 -1.98 -0.39 2.21
C SER A 39 -2.42 0.75 3.13
N LEU A 40 -1.64 1.83 3.19
CA LEU A 40 -2.00 3.04 3.94
C LEU A 40 -3.24 3.71 3.37
N TRP A 41 -3.34 3.83 2.04
CA TRP A 41 -4.49 4.46 1.39
C TRP A 41 -5.78 3.66 1.61
N LEU A 42 -5.73 2.34 1.52
CA LEU A 42 -6.87 1.47 1.85
C LEU A 42 -7.28 1.62 3.33
N TRP A 43 -6.31 1.70 4.23
CA TRP A 43 -6.59 1.96 5.63
C TRP A 43 -7.24 3.34 5.85
N LEU A 44 -6.84 4.38 5.11
CA LEU A 44 -7.52 5.68 5.17
C LEU A 44 -8.99 5.55 4.73
N GLU A 45 -9.29 4.79 3.67
CA GLU A 45 -10.68 4.56 3.27
C GLU A 45 -11.50 3.92 4.41
N GLU A 46 -10.92 2.94 5.12
CA GLU A 46 -11.52 2.33 6.32
C GLU A 46 -11.74 3.36 7.46
N GLN A 47 -10.84 4.33 7.62
CA GLN A 47 -10.99 5.43 8.60
C GLN A 47 -12.01 6.50 8.17
N GLY A 48 -12.75 6.28 7.07
CA GLY A 48 -13.79 7.20 6.58
C GLY A 48 -13.28 8.28 5.64
N PHE A 49 -12.11 8.07 5.01
CA PHE A 49 -11.68 8.84 3.84
C PHE A 49 -12.22 8.16 2.57
N THR A 50 -13.54 8.09 2.44
CA THR A 50 -14.22 7.24 1.44
C THR A 50 -13.80 7.57 -0.01
N ASN A 51 -13.54 6.51 -0.79
CA ASN A 51 -13.12 6.59 -2.19
C ASN A 51 -11.81 7.37 -2.40
N PHE A 52 -10.90 7.35 -1.42
CA PHE A 52 -9.61 8.02 -1.51
C PHE A 52 -8.82 7.55 -2.73
N ILE A 53 -8.71 6.24 -2.97
CA ILE A 53 -7.93 5.71 -4.10
C ILE A 53 -8.57 6.13 -5.43
N PHE A 54 -9.89 6.05 -5.52
CA PHE A 54 -10.64 6.55 -6.70
C PHE A 54 -10.40 8.05 -6.95
N ARG A 55 -10.32 8.87 -5.90
CA ARG A 55 -10.08 10.32 -5.99
C ARG A 55 -8.66 10.67 -6.44
N ILE A 56 -7.66 9.86 -6.09
CA ILE A 56 -6.26 10.09 -6.48
C ILE A 56 -5.92 9.49 -7.85
N MET A 57 -6.73 8.54 -8.34
CA MET A 57 -6.55 7.95 -9.67
C MET A 57 -6.41 8.97 -10.82
N PRO A 58 -7.21 10.05 -10.94
CA PRO A 58 -7.04 11.02 -12.01
C PRO A 58 -5.81 11.94 -11.85
N LEU A 59 -5.07 11.86 -10.74
CA LEU A 59 -3.90 12.72 -10.54
C LEU A 59 -2.81 12.45 -11.57
N SER A 60 -2.12 13.52 -11.98
CA SER A 60 -0.94 13.41 -12.84
C SER A 60 0.18 12.66 -12.12
N ASN A 61 1.09 12.04 -12.88
CA ASN A 61 2.21 11.28 -12.32
C ASN A 61 3.05 12.08 -11.29
N PRO A 62 3.38 13.37 -11.51
CA PRO A 62 4.08 14.17 -10.50
C PRO A 62 3.28 14.34 -9.19
N LEU A 63 1.97 14.59 -9.29
CA LEU A 63 1.11 14.74 -8.11
C LEU A 63 0.93 13.43 -7.36
N LEU A 64 0.73 12.32 -8.08
CA LEU A 64 0.66 10.98 -7.48
C LEU A 64 1.97 10.62 -6.78
N ASN A 65 3.12 10.94 -7.37
CA ASN A 65 4.42 10.71 -6.74
C ASN A 65 4.60 11.55 -5.47
N ALA A 66 4.16 12.81 -5.49
CA ALA A 66 4.20 13.67 -4.31
C ALA A 66 3.26 13.18 -3.21
N LEU A 67 2.07 12.67 -3.56
CA LEU A 67 1.13 12.04 -2.64
C LEU A 67 1.72 10.75 -2.03
N ALA A 68 2.42 9.94 -2.84
CA ALA A 68 3.14 8.77 -2.34
C ALA A 68 4.27 9.18 -1.37
N ASN A 69 4.98 10.28 -1.62
CA ASN A 69 5.98 10.80 -0.67
C ASN A 69 5.36 11.24 0.66
N GLU A 70 4.17 11.86 0.65
CA GLU A 70 3.41 12.16 1.87
C GLU A 70 3.03 10.88 2.62
N ALA A 71 2.59 9.84 1.93
CA ALA A 71 2.29 8.54 2.52
C ALA A 71 3.54 7.91 3.18
N VAL A 72 4.70 7.97 2.53
CA VAL A 72 5.98 7.49 3.09
C VAL A 72 6.36 8.29 4.35
N LEU A 73 6.16 9.60 4.36
CA LEU A 73 6.37 10.41 5.56
C LEU A 73 5.46 9.94 6.71
N CYS A 74 4.20 9.63 6.44
CA CYS A 74 3.26 9.11 7.44
C CYS A 74 3.70 7.76 7.99
N LEU A 75 4.09 6.84 7.11
CA LEU A 75 4.61 5.52 7.49
C LEU A 75 5.87 5.66 8.35
N GLY A 76 6.74 6.61 8.01
CA GLY A 76 7.93 6.94 8.79
C GLY A 76 7.64 7.49 10.19
N CYS A 77 6.50 8.15 10.41
CA CYS A 77 6.05 8.56 11.75
C CYS A 77 5.57 7.37 12.61
N LEU A 78 5.27 6.23 11.97
CA LEU A 78 4.91 4.98 12.65
C LEU A 78 6.13 4.14 13.04
N ASP A 79 7.35 4.55 12.69
CA ASP A 79 8.57 3.92 13.20
C ASP A 79 8.93 4.49 14.60
N SER A 80 9.31 3.62 15.52
CA SER A 80 9.71 3.97 16.90
C SER A 80 11.16 4.43 16.95
N SER A 81 11.94 4.19 15.90
CA SER A 81 13.30 4.72 15.79
C SER A 81 13.31 6.22 15.45
N ASN A 82 12.21 6.73 14.87
CA ASN A 82 12.13 8.06 14.27
C ASN A 82 11.72 9.18 15.25
N HIS A 83 11.91 8.98 16.56
CA HIS A 83 11.65 9.98 17.59
C HIS A 83 12.63 11.18 17.56
N GLY A 84 13.56 11.22 16.60
CA GLY A 84 14.56 12.27 16.46
C GLY A 84 13.99 13.54 15.84
N GLY A 85 13.39 14.41 16.66
CA GLY A 85 13.43 15.89 16.60
C GLY A 85 13.19 16.65 15.30
N ARG A 86 12.87 16.00 14.18
CA ARG A 86 12.70 16.65 12.88
C ARG A 86 11.29 17.22 12.82
N PRO A 87 11.12 18.52 12.52
CA PRO A 87 9.79 19.10 12.39
C PRO A 87 9.06 18.39 11.25
N HIS A 88 8.06 17.58 11.60
CA HIS A 88 7.12 17.05 10.63
C HIS A 88 6.15 18.16 10.23
N PRO A 89 5.73 18.22 8.95
CA PRO A 89 4.64 19.11 8.58
C PRO A 89 3.41 18.80 9.44
N THR A 90 2.69 19.83 9.87
CA THR A 90 1.50 19.66 10.71
C THR A 90 0.37 18.93 9.97
N VAL A 91 0.30 19.14 8.64
CA VAL A 91 -0.75 18.65 7.74
C VAL A 91 -0.10 18.07 6.48
N LEU A 92 -0.79 17.11 5.88
CA LEU A 92 -0.44 16.53 4.57
C LEU A 92 -1.21 17.27 3.47
N PRO A 93 -0.66 18.31 2.82
CA PRO A 93 -1.42 19.17 1.92
C PRO A 93 -2.05 18.42 0.74
N ILE A 94 -1.31 17.51 0.10
CA ILE A 94 -1.81 16.81 -1.09
C ILE A 94 -2.83 15.75 -0.68
N THR A 95 -2.54 14.98 0.37
CA THR A 95 -3.43 13.97 0.93
C THR A 95 -4.72 14.59 1.43
N SER A 96 -4.65 15.74 2.11
CA SER A 96 -5.83 16.48 2.59
C SER A 96 -6.70 16.99 1.44
N THR A 97 -6.06 17.49 0.38
CA THR A 97 -6.76 17.94 -0.83
C THR A 97 -7.47 16.77 -1.50
N ALA A 98 -6.79 15.64 -1.68
CA ALA A 98 -7.35 14.43 -2.26
C ALA A 98 -8.50 13.85 -1.40
N ALA A 99 -8.36 13.89 -0.08
CA ALA A 99 -9.35 13.46 0.88
C ALA A 99 -10.58 14.38 0.97
N GLY A 100 -10.46 15.62 0.51
CA GLY A 100 -11.48 16.66 0.70
C GLY A 100 -11.68 17.08 2.17
N LYS A 101 -10.79 16.65 3.07
CA LYS A 101 -10.76 17.04 4.49
C LYS A 101 -9.32 16.99 5.01
N GLU A 102 -9.00 17.84 5.96
CA GLU A 102 -7.65 17.91 6.53
C GLU A 102 -7.24 16.59 7.21
N ILE A 103 -6.02 16.14 6.91
CA ILE A 103 -5.37 15.01 7.57
C ILE A 103 -4.15 15.53 8.33
N PRO A 104 -4.27 15.72 9.64
CA PRO A 104 -3.12 16.12 10.45
C PRO A 104 -2.16 14.93 10.58
N VAL A 105 -0.86 15.18 10.43
CA VAL A 105 0.17 14.14 10.63
C VAL A 105 0.09 13.55 12.04
N GLN A 106 -0.34 14.37 13.01
CA GLN A 106 -0.54 13.96 14.39
C GLN A 106 -1.59 12.83 14.53
N MET A 107 -2.52 12.67 13.58
CA MET A 107 -3.47 11.55 13.56
C MET A 107 -2.76 10.20 13.57
N PHE A 108 -1.67 10.07 12.80
CA PHE A 108 -0.90 8.82 12.70
C PHE A 108 -0.09 8.56 13.97
N VAL A 109 0.43 9.61 14.60
CA VAL A 109 1.20 9.49 15.86
C VAL A 109 0.29 9.14 17.03
N GLN A 110 -0.86 9.81 17.17
CA GLN A 110 -1.81 9.56 18.26
C GLN A 110 -2.47 8.18 18.13
N ASN A 111 -2.78 7.74 16.91
CA ASN A 111 -3.40 6.44 16.64
C ASN A 111 -2.39 5.39 16.16
N ARG A 112 -1.11 5.54 16.52
CA ARG A 112 0.01 4.73 15.99
C ARG A 112 -0.28 3.24 15.96
N PHE A 113 -0.72 2.65 17.07
CA PHE A 113 -1.03 1.22 17.13
C PHE A 113 -2.15 0.81 16.17
N ARG A 114 -3.19 1.63 16.05
CA ARG A 114 -4.30 1.39 15.11
C ARG A 114 -3.83 1.53 13.67
N ALA A 115 -3.00 2.53 13.37
CA ALA A 115 -2.43 2.74 12.05
C ALA A 115 -1.51 1.59 11.64
N ILE A 116 -0.59 1.16 12.51
CA ILE A 116 0.30 0.01 12.24
C ILE A 116 -0.52 -1.25 11.99
N SER A 117 -1.48 -1.55 12.87
CA SER A 117 -2.33 -2.73 12.74
C SER A 117 -3.18 -2.70 11.47
N GLY A 118 -3.76 -1.55 11.13
CA GLY A 118 -4.59 -1.39 9.94
C GLY A 118 -3.78 -1.50 8.64
N VAL A 119 -2.64 -0.80 8.54
CA VAL A 119 -1.73 -0.92 7.39
C VAL A 119 -1.28 -2.36 7.22
N LYS A 120 -0.89 -3.03 8.32
CA LYS A 120 -0.48 -4.44 8.27
C LYS A 120 -1.64 -5.35 7.83
N TYR A 121 -2.86 -5.08 8.29
CA TYR A 121 -4.03 -5.84 7.87
C TYR A 121 -4.23 -5.76 6.36
N PHE A 122 -4.24 -4.57 5.76
CA PHE A 122 -4.40 -4.41 4.31
C PHE A 122 -3.21 -4.99 3.54
N LEU A 123 -1.98 -4.77 4.03
CA LEU A 123 -0.77 -5.31 3.44
C LEU A 123 -0.85 -6.84 3.28
N THR A 124 -1.21 -7.55 4.34
CA THR A 124 -1.22 -9.02 4.36
C THR A 124 -2.48 -9.63 3.75
N ASN A 125 -3.67 -9.04 3.99
CA ASN A 125 -4.94 -9.67 3.61
C ASN A 125 -5.44 -9.22 2.24
N VAL A 126 -4.98 -8.06 1.76
CA VAL A 126 -5.39 -7.48 0.47
C VAL A 126 -4.19 -7.38 -0.46
N CYS A 127 -3.25 -6.48 -0.20
CA CYS A 127 -2.19 -6.13 -1.15
C CYS A 127 -1.30 -7.32 -1.55
N ALA A 128 -0.88 -8.15 -0.60
CA ALA A 128 -0.03 -9.31 -0.86
C ALA A 128 -0.71 -10.39 -1.73
N ARG A 129 -2.05 -10.39 -1.81
CA ARG A 129 -2.83 -11.34 -2.63
C ARG A 129 -3.23 -10.71 -3.95
N VAL A 130 -3.77 -9.50 -3.88
CA VAL A 130 -4.35 -8.76 -5.00
C VAL A 130 -3.29 -8.22 -5.94
N PHE A 131 -2.05 -8.02 -5.50
CA PHE A 131 -0.98 -7.47 -6.34
C PHE A 131 0.10 -8.49 -6.67
N ALA A 132 -0.11 -9.77 -6.34
CA ALA A 132 0.92 -10.79 -6.43
C ALA A 132 1.40 -11.02 -7.88
N ASP A 133 0.47 -11.02 -8.84
CA ASP A 133 0.75 -11.15 -10.27
C ASP A 133 1.46 -9.91 -10.85
N ILE A 134 1.11 -8.71 -10.37
CA ILE A 134 1.79 -7.46 -10.77
C ILE A 134 3.23 -7.48 -10.25
N LEU A 135 3.44 -7.89 -9.01
CA LEU A 135 4.77 -8.03 -8.41
C LEU A 135 5.60 -9.09 -9.13
N GLU A 136 5.00 -10.23 -9.45
CA GLU A 136 5.65 -11.30 -10.23
C GLU A 136 6.10 -10.77 -11.61
N ALA A 137 5.24 -10.02 -12.30
CA ALA A 137 5.60 -9.46 -13.61
C ALA A 137 6.72 -8.41 -13.55
N VAL A 138 6.84 -7.68 -12.44
CA VAL A 138 7.85 -6.61 -12.27
C VAL A 138 9.18 -7.14 -11.73
N LEU A 139 9.14 -8.11 -10.81
CA LEU A 139 10.31 -8.63 -10.09
C LEU A 139 10.83 -9.95 -10.69
N GLY A 140 9.92 -10.77 -11.23
CA GLY A 140 10.20 -12.06 -11.83
C GLY A 140 10.53 -11.92 -13.32
N GLY A 141 11.77 -11.59 -13.64
CA GLY A 141 12.27 -11.74 -15.01
C GLY A 141 12.28 -13.22 -15.40
N THR A 142 11.36 -13.63 -16.29
CA THR A 142 11.34 -14.85 -17.12
C THR A 142 11.75 -16.17 -16.44
N ASP A 143 10.81 -17.10 -16.37
CA ASP A 143 10.95 -18.48 -15.88
C ASP A 143 11.20 -18.63 -14.38
N SER A 144 10.10 -18.84 -13.63
CA SER A 144 10.09 -19.84 -12.55
C SER A 144 8.67 -20.19 -12.16
N GLN A 145 8.28 -21.44 -12.46
CA GLN A 145 7.16 -22.15 -11.86
C GLN A 145 7.45 -22.48 -10.38
N SER A 146 7.97 -21.54 -9.60
CA SER A 146 8.25 -21.78 -8.18
C SER A 146 6.98 -21.54 -7.38
N ASN A 147 6.48 -22.58 -6.71
CA ASN A 147 5.47 -22.47 -5.66
C ASN A 147 6.02 -21.80 -4.38
N GLU A 148 7.19 -21.16 -4.47
CA GLU A 148 7.83 -20.41 -3.39
C GLU A 148 7.38 -18.96 -3.45
N GLY A 149 7.09 -18.36 -2.28
CA GLY A 149 6.61 -16.99 -2.20
C GLY A 149 7.62 -15.99 -2.75
N LEU A 150 7.13 -14.89 -3.33
CA LEU A 150 7.95 -13.84 -3.90
C LEU A 150 8.73 -13.11 -2.80
N ILE A 151 10.04 -13.02 -2.95
CA ILE A 151 10.90 -12.23 -2.06
C ILE A 151 10.81 -10.78 -2.49
N ILE A 152 10.41 -9.91 -1.57
CA ILE A 152 10.34 -8.46 -1.79
C ILE A 152 11.46 -7.78 -1.00
N ASP A 153 12.39 -7.17 -1.71
CA ASP A 153 13.44 -6.34 -1.10
C ASP A 153 12.80 -5.22 -0.27
N GLY A 154 13.24 -5.06 0.98
CA GLY A 154 12.62 -4.16 1.96
C GLY A 154 11.77 -4.86 3.03
N PHE A 155 11.56 -6.18 2.91
CA PHE A 155 10.97 -7.02 3.96
C PHE A 155 11.98 -8.04 4.54
N PRO A 156 11.92 -8.37 5.85
CA PRO A 156 10.98 -7.88 6.86
C PRO A 156 11.18 -6.41 7.19
N HIS A 157 10.09 -5.65 7.19
CA HIS A 157 10.11 -4.24 7.53
C HIS A 157 10.16 -4.07 9.05
N PRO A 158 10.98 -3.17 9.62
CA PRO A 158 11.12 -3.01 11.07
C PRO A 158 9.79 -2.76 11.80
N THR A 159 8.88 -2.01 11.17
CA THR A 159 7.55 -1.70 11.73
C THR A 159 6.45 -2.69 11.34
N PHE A 160 6.49 -3.25 10.13
CA PHE A 160 5.35 -4.01 9.56
C PHE A 160 5.60 -5.53 9.52
N GLY A 161 6.82 -5.97 9.82
CA GLY A 161 7.22 -7.38 9.83
C GLY A 161 7.42 -7.94 8.43
N SER A 162 7.43 -9.26 8.31
CA SER A 162 7.51 -9.95 7.02
C SER A 162 6.17 -9.96 6.28
N ILE A 163 6.23 -10.15 4.96
CA ILE A 163 5.06 -10.44 4.13
C ILE A 163 5.29 -11.74 3.35
N ALA A 164 4.21 -12.45 3.05
CA ALA A 164 4.22 -13.60 2.17
C ALA A 164 3.35 -13.27 0.96
N VAL A 165 3.97 -13.14 -0.21
CA VAL A 165 3.30 -12.89 -1.49
C VAL A 165 3.32 -14.20 -2.27
N VAL A 166 2.16 -14.79 -2.52
CA VAL A 166 2.05 -16.05 -3.25
C VAL A 166 1.22 -15.79 -4.50
N PRO A 167 1.82 -15.81 -5.72
CA PRO A 167 1.13 -15.46 -6.97
C PRO A 167 -0.03 -16.37 -7.36
N LYS A 168 -0.10 -17.58 -6.79
CA LYS A 168 -1.13 -18.59 -7.12
C LYS A 168 -2.07 -18.79 -5.94
N SER A 169 -3.37 -18.82 -6.22
CA SER A 169 -4.31 -19.44 -5.29
C SER A 169 -3.94 -20.91 -5.16
N LEU A 170 -3.79 -21.40 -3.93
CA LEU A 170 -3.98 -22.81 -3.63
C LEU A 170 -5.46 -23.09 -3.90
N ASP A 171 -5.81 -23.35 -5.15
CA ASP A 171 -7.09 -23.94 -5.48
C ASP A 171 -7.06 -25.35 -4.87
N HIS A 172 -7.54 -25.47 -3.63
CA HIS A 172 -7.90 -26.75 -3.07
C HIS A 172 -9.06 -27.30 -3.90
N ASN A 173 -8.73 -28.18 -4.86
CA ASN A 173 -9.66 -29.13 -5.45
C ASN A 173 -10.34 -29.98 -4.37
#